data_AF-A0A9P8PQU5-F1
#
_entry.id   AF-A0A9P8PQU5-F1
#
_cell.length_a   1.000
_cell.length_b   1.000
_cell.length_c   1.000
_cell.angle_alpha   90.00
_cell.angle_beta   90.00
_cell.angle_gamma   90.00
#
_symmetry.space_group_name_H-M   'P 1'
#
loop_
_entity.id
_entity.type
_entity.pdbx_description
1 polymer ?
#
loop_
_entity_poly.entity_id
_entity_poly.type
_entity_poly.pdbx_seq_one_letter_code
_entity_poly.pdbx_strand_id
1 'polypeptide(L)'
;MHLLEKSPKKQDWLHVKRMNENNWSILDPQSLILIKIGMTSKSVAKRLNEWENKCNHRLISINPYCLKKNSILSLFKKLSISHGGNDYTLKTYDMEGQGFFTESNLSKIEKEVHSTLWKLYGKGDIVCHGCKIGEKIGIHKEWFLVKRTNLDNIFKLIDKIVIENSV
;
A
#
# COMPACT_ATOMS: atom_id res chain seq x y z
N MET A 1 1.31 -4.98 13.21
CA MET A 1 1.86 -3.62 13.44
C MET A 1 3.33 -3.53 13.04
N HIS A 2 3.76 -4.27 12.02
CA HIS A 2 5.18 -4.51 11.81
C HIS A 2 5.77 -3.61 10.70
N LEU A 3 5.08 -3.50 9.57
CA LEU A 3 5.62 -2.85 8.37
C LEU A 3 5.57 -1.31 8.36
N LEU A 4 5.04 -0.65 9.38
CA LEU A 4 5.04 0.82 9.51
C LEU A 4 5.94 1.33 10.65
N GLU A 5 6.59 0.42 11.38
CA GLU A 5 7.56 0.79 12.42
C GLU A 5 8.80 1.44 11.80
N LYS A 6 9.50 2.28 12.59
CA LYS A 6 10.75 2.93 12.14
C LYS A 6 11.86 1.91 11.82
N SER A 7 11.81 0.77 12.50
CA SER A 7 12.77 -0.33 12.39
C SER A 7 12.01 -1.67 12.50
N PRO A 8 11.28 -2.06 11.43
CA PRO A 8 10.57 -3.34 11.43
C PRO A 8 11.57 -4.48 11.57
N LYS A 9 11.25 -5.48 12.40
CA LYS A 9 12.08 -6.69 12.54
C LYS A 9 12.02 -7.52 11.25
N LYS A 10 12.89 -8.49 11.04
CA LYS A 10 12.67 -9.46 9.95
C LYS A 10 11.61 -10.46 10.41
N GLN A 11 10.82 -10.96 9.48
CA GLN A 11 9.84 -12.02 9.73
C GLN A 11 10.25 -13.21 8.88
N ASP A 12 10.66 -14.30 9.51
CA ASP A 12 11.19 -15.47 8.82
C ASP A 12 10.15 -16.15 7.94
N TRP A 13 8.86 -15.98 8.25
CA TRP A 13 7.75 -16.51 7.48
C TRP A 13 7.37 -15.68 6.25
N LEU A 14 7.87 -14.43 6.14
CA LEU A 14 7.50 -13.51 5.06
C LEU A 14 8.49 -13.62 3.90
N HIS A 15 8.20 -14.56 3.01
CA HIS A 15 8.95 -14.73 1.78
C HIS A 15 8.32 -13.94 0.65
N VAL A 16 9.16 -13.32 -0.17
CA VAL A 16 8.75 -12.63 -1.38
C VAL A 16 9.48 -13.23 -2.56
N LYS A 17 8.76 -13.46 -3.64
CA LYS A 17 9.31 -13.80 -4.95
C LYS A 17 9.17 -12.58 -5.86
N ARG A 18 10.29 -12.04 -6.33
CA ARG A 18 10.28 -10.91 -7.27
C ARG A 18 10.01 -11.39 -8.68
N MET A 19 9.47 -10.50 -9.50
CA MET A 19 9.31 -10.74 -10.93
C MET A 19 10.71 -10.97 -11.54
N ASN A 20 10.88 -12.09 -12.26
CA ASN A 20 12.14 -12.58 -12.85
C ASN A 20 13.11 -13.30 -11.90
N GLU A 21 12.77 -13.53 -10.64
CA GLU A 21 13.56 -14.36 -9.72
C GLU A 21 12.89 -15.73 -9.54
N ASN A 22 13.67 -16.82 -9.64
CA ASN A 22 13.15 -18.17 -9.42
C ASN A 22 13.08 -18.56 -7.93
N ASN A 23 13.84 -17.88 -7.08
CA ASN A 23 14.00 -18.20 -5.67
C ASN A 23 13.17 -17.27 -4.78
N TRP A 24 12.68 -17.83 -3.68
CA TRP A 24 12.05 -17.07 -2.60
C TRP A 24 13.14 -16.44 -1.72
N SER A 25 13.00 -15.16 -1.39
CA SER A 25 13.89 -14.47 -0.45
C SER A 25 13.11 -13.94 0.75
N ILE A 26 13.76 -13.89 1.91
CA ILE A 26 13.19 -13.25 3.11
C ILE A 26 13.15 -11.74 2.86
N LEU A 27 12.00 -11.13 3.09
CA LEU A 27 11.84 -9.69 2.95
C LEU A 27 12.73 -8.93 3.94
N ASP A 28 13.56 -8.01 3.44
CA ASP A 28 14.20 -6.99 4.28
C ASP A 28 13.27 -5.77 4.44
N PRO A 29 12.66 -5.55 5.62
CA PRO A 29 11.61 -4.55 5.78
C PRO A 29 12.15 -3.16 6.11
N GLN A 30 13.47 -2.98 6.28
CA GLN A 30 14.07 -1.68 6.59
C GLN A 30 13.85 -0.66 5.47
N SER A 31 14.16 -1.03 4.22
CA SER A 31 14.04 -0.14 3.07
C SER A 31 12.78 -0.41 2.23
N LEU A 32 12.26 -1.63 2.30
CA LEU A 32 11.12 -2.09 1.52
C LEU A 32 9.88 -2.26 2.40
N ILE A 33 8.73 -2.04 1.79
CA ILE A 33 7.43 -2.31 2.35
C ILE A 33 6.61 -3.09 1.33
N LEU A 34 5.81 -4.00 1.84
CA LEU A 34 4.92 -4.82 1.05
C LEU A 34 3.51 -4.26 1.21
N ILE A 35 2.93 -3.82 0.10
CA ILE A 35 1.60 -3.22 0.08
C ILE A 35 0.67 -4.03 -0.80
N LYS A 36 -0.60 -4.11 -0.40
CA LYS A 36 -1.68 -4.58 -1.27
C LYS A 36 -2.60 -3.41 -1.54
N ILE A 37 -3.00 -3.28 -2.79
CA ILE A 37 -3.99 -2.30 -3.21
C ILE A 37 -5.19 -3.10 -3.69
N GLY A 38 -6.36 -2.76 -3.16
CA GLY A 38 -7.61 -3.41 -3.53
C GLY A 38 -8.75 -2.42 -3.44
N MET A 39 -9.84 -2.78 -4.11
CA MET A 39 -11.06 -2.00 -4.13
C MET A 39 -12.14 -2.58 -3.24
N THR A 40 -13.07 -1.74 -2.84
CA THR A 40 -14.26 -2.15 -2.10
C THR A 40 -15.41 -1.18 -2.33
N SER A 41 -16.63 -1.72 -2.43
CA SER A 41 -17.87 -0.96 -2.34
C SER A 41 -18.39 -0.85 -0.90
N LYS A 42 -17.73 -1.51 0.06
CA LYS A 42 -17.99 -1.40 1.50
C LYS A 42 -17.04 -0.38 2.11
N SER A 43 -17.18 -0.08 3.40
CA SER A 43 -16.17 0.72 4.10
C SER A 43 -14.82 0.01 4.16
N VAL A 44 -13.73 0.79 4.10
CA VAL A 44 -12.35 0.27 4.20
C VAL A 44 -12.15 -0.54 5.47
N ALA A 45 -12.69 -0.08 6.60
CA ALA A 45 -12.64 -0.81 7.87
C ALA A 45 -13.29 -2.20 7.80
N LYS A 46 -14.48 -2.32 7.20
CA LYS A 46 -15.15 -3.63 7.01
C LYS A 46 -14.30 -4.53 6.12
N ARG A 47 -13.74 -3.99 5.04
CA ARG A 47 -12.91 -4.77 4.11
C ARG A 47 -11.62 -5.27 4.75
N LEU A 48 -10.98 -4.45 5.58
CA LEU A 48 -9.81 -4.85 6.35
C LEU A 48 -10.16 -5.98 7.33
N ASN A 49 -11.24 -5.86 8.09
CA ASN A 49 -11.67 -6.91 9.02
C ASN A 49 -11.95 -8.24 8.30
N GLU A 50 -12.59 -8.21 7.13
CA GLU A 50 -12.78 -9.42 6.30
C GLU A 50 -11.45 -10.08 5.94
N TRP A 51 -10.43 -9.30 5.58
CA TRP A 51 -9.11 -9.82 5.25
C TRP A 51 -8.34 -10.30 6.47
N GLU A 52 -8.39 -9.57 7.58
CA GLU A 52 -7.75 -9.97 8.83
C GLU A 52 -8.33 -11.29 9.34
N ASN A 53 -9.65 -11.45 9.32
CA ASN A 53 -10.31 -12.69 9.73
C ASN A 53 -9.95 -13.86 8.81
N LYS A 54 -9.82 -13.61 7.50
CA LYS A 54 -9.43 -14.65 6.54
C LYS A 54 -7.98 -15.09 6.68
N CYS A 55 -7.08 -14.13 6.91
CA CYS A 55 -5.64 -14.39 6.93
C CYS A 55 -5.11 -14.65 8.35
N ASN A 56 -5.93 -14.42 9.38
CA ASN A 56 -5.54 -14.40 10.79
C ASN A 56 -4.29 -13.53 11.06
N HIS A 57 -4.21 -12.40 10.36
CA HIS A 57 -3.09 -11.47 10.44
C HIS A 57 -3.61 -10.05 10.52
N ARG A 58 -3.05 -9.25 11.44
CA ARG A 58 -3.39 -7.84 11.56
C ARG A 58 -2.84 -7.04 10.39
N LEU A 59 -3.73 -6.38 9.66
CA LEU A 59 -3.46 -5.48 8.55
C LEU A 59 -3.54 -4.04 9.04
N ILE A 60 -2.86 -3.14 8.33
CA ILE A 60 -2.90 -1.71 8.64
C ILE A 60 -3.16 -0.95 7.35
N SER A 61 -4.17 -0.08 7.39
CA SER A 61 -4.39 0.89 6.32
C SER A 61 -3.25 1.90 6.29
N ILE A 62 -2.68 2.15 5.12
CA ILE A 62 -1.64 3.15 4.94
C ILE A 62 -2.32 4.45 4.47
N ASN A 63 -2.18 5.51 5.26
CA ASN A 63 -2.71 6.82 4.94
C ASN A 63 -1.59 7.76 4.45
N PRO A 64 -1.78 8.50 3.34
CA PRO A 64 -0.79 9.41 2.76
C PRO A 64 -0.31 10.51 3.72
N TYR A 65 -1.15 10.94 4.65
CA TYR A 65 -0.85 12.01 5.60
C TYR A 65 -0.22 11.49 6.91
N CYS A 66 -0.38 10.21 7.22
CA CYS A 66 0.27 9.58 8.39
C CYS A 66 1.76 9.25 8.14
N LEU A 67 2.20 9.24 6.88
CA LEU A 67 3.61 9.02 6.51
C LEU A 67 4.49 10.26 6.76
N LYS A 68 3.90 11.45 6.84
CA LYS A 68 4.57 12.67 7.28
C LYS A 68 4.82 12.56 8.79
N LYS A 69 5.88 11.83 9.19
CA LYS A 69 6.35 11.90 10.58
C LYS A 69 6.71 13.35 10.89
N ASN A 70 6.15 13.85 11.99
CA ASN A 70 6.59 15.04 12.69
C ASN A 70 8.06 14.87 13.08
N SER A 71 8.96 15.16 12.16
CA SER A 71 10.32 15.52 12.48
C SER A 71 10.27 16.89 13.14
N ILE A 72 11.08 17.16 14.15
CA ILE A 72 11.27 18.51 14.69
C ILE A 72 11.54 19.53 13.55
N LEU A 73 12.13 19.08 12.43
CA LEU A 73 12.29 19.89 11.21
C LEU A 73 10.98 20.36 10.55
N SER A 74 9.84 19.67 10.73
CA SER A 74 8.54 20.12 10.23
C SER A 74 7.94 21.26 11.06
N LEU A 75 8.28 21.33 12.36
CA LEU A 75 7.96 22.48 13.22
C LEU A 75 8.79 23.70 12.83
N PHE A 76 10.06 23.50 12.47
CA PHE A 76 10.93 24.58 11.95
C PHE A 76 10.62 25.00 10.50
N LYS A 77 10.03 24.12 9.67
CA LYS A 77 9.54 24.50 8.33
C LYS A 77 8.44 25.56 8.36
N LYS A 78 7.66 25.66 9.45
CA LYS A 78 6.65 26.71 9.63
C LYS A 78 7.25 28.08 9.99
N LEU A 79 8.55 28.13 10.30
CA LEU A 79 9.28 29.37 10.58
C LEU A 79 10.04 29.90 9.36
N SER A 80 10.12 29.12 8.29
CA SER A 80 10.58 29.59 6.98
C SER A 80 9.38 30.01 6.13
N ILE A 81 9.31 31.30 5.77
CA ILE A 81 8.41 31.77 4.70
C ILE A 81 8.93 31.17 3.39
N SER A 82 8.50 29.96 3.06
CA SER A 82 8.79 29.33 1.78
C SER A 82 7.61 29.53 0.84
N HIS A 83 7.73 30.51 -0.06
CA HIS A 83 7.00 30.48 -1.33
C HIS A 83 7.26 29.11 -2.00
N GLY A 84 6.22 28.33 -2.27
CA GLY A 84 6.29 27.20 -3.22
C GLY A 84 6.57 25.80 -2.68
N GLY A 85 6.24 25.47 -1.43
CA GLY A 85 6.19 24.07 -1.00
C GLY A 85 5.01 23.36 -1.68
N ASN A 86 5.26 22.51 -2.67
CA ASN A 86 4.28 21.64 -3.34
C ASN A 86 3.56 20.72 -2.32
N ASP A 87 2.58 21.24 -1.59
CA ASP A 87 1.66 20.44 -0.78
C ASP A 87 0.62 19.84 -1.72
N TYR A 88 1.02 18.76 -2.41
CA TYR A 88 0.13 18.05 -3.31
C TYR A 88 -1.04 17.50 -2.49
N THR A 89 -2.20 18.13 -2.63
CA THR A 89 -3.45 17.68 -2.04
C THR A 89 -4.04 16.61 -2.95
N LEU A 90 -4.22 15.40 -2.42
CA LEU A 90 -4.85 14.30 -3.15
C LEU A 90 -6.33 14.62 -3.32
N LYS A 91 -6.80 14.79 -4.54
CA LYS A 91 -8.16 15.31 -4.82
C LYS A 91 -9.24 14.28 -4.54
N THR A 92 -8.92 13.00 -4.71
CA THR A 92 -9.88 11.90 -4.64
C THR A 92 -9.72 11.09 -3.35
N TYR A 93 -8.75 11.43 -2.49
CA TYR A 93 -8.56 10.73 -1.23
C TYR A 93 -9.53 11.24 -0.16
N ASP A 94 -10.46 10.37 0.23
CA ASP A 94 -11.36 10.59 1.36
C ASP A 94 -10.66 10.23 2.67
N MET A 95 -10.53 11.22 3.55
CA MET A 95 -9.92 11.09 4.87
C MET A 95 -10.77 10.27 5.84
N GLU A 96 -12.09 10.39 5.77
CA GLU A 96 -13.01 9.66 6.65
C GLU A 96 -13.14 8.20 6.20
N GLY A 97 -13.30 7.98 4.89
CA GLY A 97 -13.31 6.66 4.28
C GLY A 97 -11.95 5.97 4.25
N GLN A 98 -10.85 6.69 4.49
CA GLN A 98 -9.46 6.21 4.46
C GLN A 98 -9.06 5.55 3.12
N GLY A 99 -9.51 6.12 2.00
CA GLY A 99 -9.28 5.55 0.68
C GLY A 99 -9.56 6.54 -0.46
N PHE A 100 -9.25 6.14 -1.68
CA PHE A 100 -9.58 6.92 -2.88
C PHE A 100 -11.01 6.63 -3.31
N PHE A 101 -11.81 7.68 -3.49
CA PHE A 101 -13.23 7.58 -3.85
C PHE A 101 -13.44 7.77 -5.36
N THR A 102 -14.32 6.95 -5.93
CA THR A 102 -14.82 7.06 -7.31
C THR A 102 -16.24 6.53 -7.37
N GLU A 103 -17.11 7.18 -8.16
CA GLU A 103 -18.50 6.76 -8.33
C GLU A 103 -18.66 5.60 -9.32
N SER A 104 -17.73 5.45 -10.26
CA SER A 104 -17.81 4.49 -11.35
C SER A 104 -16.44 3.91 -11.71
N ASN A 105 -16.41 3.00 -12.69
CA ASN A 105 -15.19 2.47 -13.30
C ASN A 105 -14.21 1.73 -12.37
N LEU A 106 -14.67 1.25 -11.21
CA LEU A 106 -13.85 0.53 -10.21
C LEU A 106 -12.94 -0.53 -10.86
N SER A 107 -13.50 -1.48 -11.60
CA SER A 107 -12.72 -2.56 -12.24
C SER A 107 -11.66 -2.04 -13.22
N LYS A 108 -11.97 -0.97 -13.97
CA LYS A 108 -11.02 -0.35 -14.90
C LYS A 108 -9.87 0.32 -14.16
N ILE A 109 -10.20 1.11 -13.14
CA ILE A 109 -9.23 1.81 -12.29
C ILE A 109 -8.33 0.79 -11.57
N GLU A 110 -8.89 -0.28 -11.00
CA GLU A 110 -8.10 -1.34 -10.34
C GLU A 110 -7.08 -1.94 -11.30
N LYS A 111 -7.55 -2.35 -12.48
CA LYS A 111 -6.69 -2.95 -13.50
C LYS A 111 -5.59 -1.99 -13.93
N GLU A 112 -5.90 -0.71 -14.11
CA GLU A 112 -4.94 0.31 -14.51
C GLU A 112 -3.89 0.57 -13.42
N VAL A 113 -4.34 0.75 -12.17
CA VAL A 113 -3.45 0.90 -11.00
C VAL A 113 -2.53 -0.31 -10.87
N HIS A 114 -3.08 -1.53 -10.89
CA HIS A 114 -2.30 -2.76 -10.76
C HIS A 114 -1.31 -2.90 -11.92
N SER A 115 -1.75 -2.70 -13.16
CA SER A 115 -0.87 -2.83 -14.34
C SER A 115 0.29 -1.83 -14.30
N THR A 116 0.04 -0.60 -13.87
CA THR A 116 1.04 0.45 -13.76
C THR A 116 2.03 0.15 -12.64
N LEU A 117 1.54 -0.27 -11.48
CA LEU A 117 2.39 -0.61 -10.35
C LEU A 117 3.20 -1.89 -10.57
N TRP A 118 2.67 -2.88 -11.29
CA TRP A 118 3.46 -4.04 -11.70
C TRP A 118 4.58 -3.67 -12.66
N LYS A 119 4.37 -2.73 -13.58
CA LYS A 119 5.44 -2.23 -14.47
C LYS A 119 6.52 -1.49 -13.69
N LEU A 120 6.14 -0.69 -12.69
CA LEU A 120 7.07 0.15 -11.92
C LEU A 120 7.82 -0.60 -10.81
N TYR A 121 7.13 -1.49 -10.11
CA TYR A 121 7.64 -2.11 -8.87
C TYR A 121 7.67 -3.64 -8.93
N GLY A 122 7.13 -4.23 -10.01
CA GLY A 122 6.94 -5.67 -10.11
C GLY A 122 5.74 -6.17 -9.31
N LYS A 123 5.57 -7.48 -9.37
CA LYS A 123 4.57 -8.23 -8.60
C LYS A 123 5.28 -9.12 -7.58
N GLY A 124 4.68 -9.22 -6.40
CA GLY A 124 5.05 -10.17 -5.35
C GLY A 124 3.90 -11.09 -5.01
N ASP A 125 4.24 -12.34 -4.75
CA ASP A 125 3.35 -13.31 -4.12
C ASP A 125 3.81 -13.51 -2.66
N ILE A 126 2.86 -13.73 -1.75
CA ILE A 126 3.10 -13.96 -0.32
C ILE A 126 2.56 -15.32 0.06
N VAL A 127 3.39 -16.10 0.75
CA VAL A 127 2.98 -17.32 1.44
C VAL A 127 2.31 -16.93 2.76
N CYS A 128 1.06 -17.34 2.96
CA CYS A 128 0.27 -17.02 4.14
C CYS A 128 -0.15 -18.27 4.90
N HIS A 129 0.38 -18.40 6.10
CA HIS A 129 0.14 -19.55 6.97
C HIS A 129 -1.27 -19.57 7.58
N GLY A 130 -1.93 -18.40 7.69
CA GLY A 130 -3.31 -18.32 8.16
C GLY A 130 -4.36 -18.68 7.10
N CYS A 131 -4.05 -18.46 5.82
CA CYS A 131 -4.89 -18.95 4.73
C CYS A 131 -4.55 -20.42 4.46
N LYS A 132 -5.43 -21.36 4.81
CA LYS A 132 -5.27 -22.78 4.44
C LYS A 132 -6.42 -23.20 3.53
N ILE A 133 -6.09 -23.92 2.45
CA ILE A 133 -7.07 -24.59 1.59
C ILE A 133 -6.76 -26.08 1.72
N GLY A 134 -7.46 -26.75 2.64
CA GLY A 134 -7.09 -28.09 3.08
C GLY A 134 -5.71 -28.09 3.74
N GLU A 135 -4.80 -28.93 3.26
CA GLU A 135 -3.42 -29.02 3.75
C GLU A 135 -2.45 -28.01 3.07
N LYS A 136 -2.90 -27.31 2.02
CA LYS A 136 -2.04 -26.39 1.27
C LYS A 136 -2.03 -25.00 1.91
N ILE A 137 -0.82 -24.45 2.05
CA ILE A 137 -0.60 -23.07 2.48
C ILE A 137 -1.10 -22.12 1.37
N GLY A 138 -1.87 -21.11 1.76
CA GLY A 138 -2.47 -20.14 0.87
C GLY A 138 -1.43 -19.15 0.34
N ILE A 139 -1.59 -18.79 -0.93
CA ILE A 139 -0.74 -17.80 -1.59
C ILE A 139 -1.59 -16.57 -1.88
N HIS A 140 -1.22 -15.41 -1.30
CA HIS A 140 -1.80 -14.15 -1.71
C HIS A 140 -1.01 -13.55 -2.88
N LYS A 141 -1.75 -13.24 -3.93
CA LYS A 141 -1.23 -12.59 -5.13
C LYS A 141 -1.46 -11.08 -5.06
N GLU A 142 -0.80 -10.38 -5.97
CA GLU A 142 -0.99 -8.93 -6.22
C GLU A 142 -0.50 -8.07 -5.04
N TRP A 143 0.63 -8.46 -4.48
CA TRP A 143 1.36 -7.59 -3.57
C TRP A 143 2.44 -6.83 -4.33
N PHE A 144 2.73 -5.63 -3.88
CA PHE A 144 3.73 -4.76 -4.48
C PHE A 144 4.85 -4.55 -3.46
N LEU A 145 6.06 -4.91 -3.86
CA LEU A 145 7.25 -4.70 -3.05
C LEU A 145 7.84 -3.34 -3.41
N VAL A 146 7.61 -2.35 -2.55
CA VAL A 146 7.93 -0.95 -2.86
C VAL A 146 8.94 -0.39 -1.87
N LYS A 147 9.80 0.52 -2.32
CA LYS A 147 10.64 1.30 -1.40
C LYS A 147 9.74 2.22 -0.58
N ARG A 148 10.00 2.33 0.73
CA ARG A 148 9.23 3.21 1.62
C ARG A 148 9.21 4.66 1.12
N THR A 149 10.30 5.12 0.52
CA THR A 149 10.46 6.46 -0.07
C THR A 149 9.51 6.72 -1.24
N ASN A 150 8.96 5.68 -1.86
CA ASN A 150 8.12 5.79 -3.05
C ASN A 150 6.62 5.79 -2.73
N LEU A 151 6.22 5.64 -1.46
CA LEU A 151 4.81 5.60 -1.06
C LEU A 151 4.05 6.88 -1.48
N ASP A 152 4.65 8.05 -1.30
CA ASP A 152 4.03 9.32 -1.71
C ASP A 152 3.75 9.36 -3.22
N ASN A 153 4.66 8.83 -4.03
CA ASN A 153 4.48 8.76 -5.48
C ASN A 153 3.38 7.77 -5.86
N ILE A 154 3.22 6.68 -5.10
CA ILE A 154 2.13 5.72 -5.31
C ILE A 154 0.77 6.37 -5.04
N PHE A 155 0.64 7.14 -3.95
CA PHE A 155 -0.60 7.86 -3.67
C PHE A 155 -0.96 8.85 -4.78
N LYS A 156 0.02 9.65 -5.23
CA LYS A 156 -0.17 10.59 -6.35
C LYS A 156 -0.57 9.89 -7.64
N LEU A 157 0.03 8.73 -7.92
CA LEU A 157 -0.29 7.95 -9.10
C LEU A 157 -1.71 7.41 -9.04
N ILE A 158 -2.14 6.87 -7.90
CA ILE A 158 -3.51 6.38 -7.73
C ILE A 158 -4.50 7.53 -7.90
N ASP A 159 -4.27 8.67 -7.23
CA ASP A 159 -5.11 9.87 -7.35
C ASP A 159 -5.27 10.31 -8.81
N LYS A 160 -4.17 10.35 -9.56
CA LYS A 160 -4.16 10.67 -10.98
C LYS A 160 -5.01 9.69 -11.80
N ILE A 161 -4.80 8.38 -11.62
CA ILE A 161 -5.54 7.35 -12.37
C ILE A 161 -7.03 7.42 -12.07
N VAL A 162 -7.40 7.66 -10.81
CA VAL A 162 -8.81 7.82 -10.41
C VAL A 162 -9.41 9.03 -11.14
N ILE A 163 -8.77 10.21 -11.07
CA ILE A 163 -9.23 11.42 -11.76
C ILE A 163 -9.41 11.19 -13.26
N GLU A 164 -8.45 10.56 -13.93
CA GLU A 164 -8.48 10.32 -15.38
C GLU A 164 -9.59 9.35 -15.81
N ASN A 165 -10.09 8.53 -14.90
CA ASN A 165 -11.12 7.52 -15.18
C ASN A 165 -12.48 7.81 -14.53
N SER A 166 -12.61 8.90 -13.78
CA SER A 166 -13.87 9.39 -13.22
C SER A 166 -14.62 10.36 -14.15
N VAL A 167 -14.07 10.65 -15.34
CA VAL A 167 -14.66 11.47 -16.41
C VAL A 167 -15.46 10.62 -17.39
#